data_AF-S4NIX2-F1
#
_entry.id   AF-S4NIX2-F1
#
_cell.length_a   1.000
_cell.length_b   1.000
_cell.length_c   1.000
_cell.angle_alpha   90.00
_cell.angle_beta   90.00
_cell.angle_gamma   90.00
#
_symmetry.space_group_name_H-M   'P 1'
#
loop_
_entity.id
_entity.type
_entity.pdbx_description
1 polymer ?
#
loop_
_entity_poly.entity_id
_entity_poly.type
_entity_poly.pdbx_seq_one_letter_code
_entity_poly.pdbx_strand_id
1 'polypeptide(L)'
;MKKTFYRTLLLIGTVFAGFLAFASLHPQAATWHQYSPKIMGYAKKQRIIKYNGSNWWNYEEIYLKKYFKDTQSTKYQYNHKSRKMIIRYVNPSKSLGVNTKYNYRKLVFHGSKSQPVIQYYYKLGNQKFQFLYTIKYWMFHPIKY
;
A
#
# COMPACT_ATOMS: atom_id res chain seq x y z
N MET A 1 -20.67 49.81 -25.38
CA MET A 1 -19.50 49.64 -24.47
C MET A 1 -19.77 48.77 -23.22
N LYS A 2 -20.97 48.74 -22.62
CA LYS A 2 -21.21 47.98 -21.38
C LYS A 2 -21.17 46.43 -21.53
N LYS A 3 -21.70 45.86 -22.63
CA LYS A 3 -21.77 44.39 -22.85
C LYS A 3 -20.42 43.68 -22.99
N THR A 4 -19.41 44.33 -23.57
CA THR A 4 -18.05 43.76 -23.72
C THR A 4 -17.32 43.71 -22.39
N PHE A 5 -17.50 44.73 -21.53
CA PHE A 5 -16.90 44.79 -20.19
C PHE A 5 -17.36 43.64 -19.27
N TYR A 6 -18.66 43.31 -19.26
CA TYR A 6 -19.18 42.18 -18.47
C TYR A 6 -18.67 40.83 -18.97
N ARG A 7 -18.49 40.65 -20.28
CA ARG A 7 -17.92 39.42 -20.85
C ARG A 7 -16.46 39.22 -20.45
N THR A 8 -15.66 40.29 -20.45
CA THR A 8 -14.26 40.24 -20.01
C THR A 8 -14.14 39.96 -18.51
N LEU A 9 -14.99 40.55 -17.68
CA LEU A 9 -15.05 40.28 -16.23
C LEU A 9 -15.44 38.83 -15.92
N LEU A 10 -16.38 38.26 -16.68
CA LEU A 10 -16.84 36.88 -16.51
C LEU A 10 -15.77 35.85 -16.94
N LEU A 11 -15.01 36.16 -17.99
CA LEU A 11 -13.84 35.39 -18.41
C LEU A 11 -12.71 35.42 -17.37
N ILE A 12 -12.41 36.58 -16.80
CA ILE A 12 -11.39 36.70 -15.74
C ILE A 12 -11.83 35.95 -14.47
N GLY A 13 -13.11 36.05 -14.09
CA GLY A 13 -13.65 35.35 -12.92
C GLY A 13 -13.60 33.82 -13.07
N THR A 14 -13.87 33.30 -14.26
CA THR A 14 -13.82 31.85 -14.54
C THR A 14 -12.39 31.31 -14.57
N VAL A 15 -11.43 32.06 -15.10
CA VAL A 15 -10.00 31.69 -15.05
C VAL A 15 -9.48 31.70 -13.60
N PHE A 16 -9.88 32.69 -12.81
CA PHE A 16 -9.46 32.80 -11.40
C PHE A 16 -10.06 31.67 -10.53
N ALA A 17 -11.35 31.35 -10.74
CA ALA A 17 -12.00 30.23 -10.07
C ALA A 17 -11.37 28.88 -10.46
N GLY A 18 -11.00 28.71 -11.73
CA GLY A 18 -10.23 27.55 -12.20
C GLY A 18 -8.88 27.42 -11.50
N PHE A 19 -8.13 28.52 -11.37
CA PHE A 19 -6.81 28.52 -10.73
C PHE A 19 -6.87 28.17 -9.22
N LEU A 20 -7.88 28.67 -8.51
CA LEU A 20 -8.10 28.34 -7.09
C LEU A 20 -8.49 26.86 -6.87
N ALA A 21 -9.24 26.27 -7.80
CA ALA A 21 -9.60 24.85 -7.73
C ALA A 21 -8.39 23.91 -7.94
N PHE A 22 -7.38 24.34 -8.72
CA PHE A 22 -6.15 23.56 -8.91
C PHE A 22 -5.18 23.66 -7.73
N ALA A 23 -5.12 24.79 -7.03
CA ALA A 23 -4.21 24.98 -5.89
C ALA A 23 -4.53 24.09 -4.66
N SER A 24 -5.79 23.64 -4.54
CA SER A 24 -6.26 22.82 -3.41
C SER A 24 -6.05 21.32 -3.60
N LEU A 25 -5.60 20.86 -4.78
CA LEU A 25 -5.25 19.47 -5.04
C LEU A 25 -3.78 19.20 -4.71
N HIS A 26 -3.37 19.45 -3.46
CA HIS A 26 -2.12 18.88 -2.97
C HIS A 26 -2.40 17.42 -2.55
N PRO A 27 -1.91 16.41 -3.28
CA PRO A 27 -2.00 15.05 -2.79
C PRO A 27 -1.22 14.97 -1.48
N GLN A 28 -1.93 14.77 -0.38
CA GLN A 28 -1.32 14.60 0.94
C GLN A 28 -0.33 13.44 0.84
N ALA A 29 0.96 13.74 1.00
CA ALA A 29 2.00 12.72 0.93
C ALA A 29 1.70 11.66 1.99
N ALA A 30 1.63 10.38 1.58
CA ALA A 30 1.29 9.31 2.51
C ALA A 30 2.34 9.27 3.65
N THR A 31 1.88 9.35 4.89
CA THR A 31 2.77 9.35 6.07
C THR A 31 3.24 7.93 6.37
N TRP A 32 4.56 7.73 6.47
CA TRP A 32 5.11 6.44 6.87
C TRP A 32 5.11 6.30 8.40
N HIS A 33 4.42 5.28 8.89
CA HIS A 33 4.35 4.93 10.31
C HIS A 33 5.28 3.77 10.65
N GLN A 34 5.72 3.71 11.91
CA GLN A 34 6.49 2.57 12.40
C GLN A 34 5.66 1.29 12.31
N TYR A 35 6.18 0.26 11.66
CA TYR A 35 5.46 -1.02 11.55
C TYR A 35 5.60 -1.83 12.82
N SER A 36 4.49 -2.43 13.25
CA SER A 36 4.44 -3.41 14.32
C SER A 36 3.49 -4.52 13.90
N PRO A 37 3.87 -5.81 13.96
CA PRO A 37 2.99 -6.92 13.63
C PRO A 37 1.67 -6.90 14.43
N LYS A 38 1.67 -6.30 15.63
CA LYS A 38 0.48 -6.16 16.49
C LYS A 38 -0.67 -5.41 15.80
N ILE A 39 -0.40 -4.54 14.80
CA ILE A 39 -1.46 -3.84 14.07
C ILE A 39 -2.33 -4.81 13.25
N MET A 40 -1.78 -5.97 12.87
CA MET A 40 -2.49 -7.01 12.15
C MET A 40 -3.43 -7.83 13.04
N GLY A 41 -3.48 -7.54 14.35
CA GLY A 41 -4.31 -8.25 15.30
C GLY A 41 -3.84 -9.69 15.53
N TYR A 42 -4.76 -10.54 15.98
CA TYR A 42 -4.51 -11.96 16.25
C TYR A 42 -5.59 -12.80 15.59
N ALA A 43 -5.18 -13.75 14.74
CA ALA A 43 -6.09 -14.65 14.04
C ALA A 43 -6.43 -15.87 14.90
N LYS A 44 -7.72 -16.18 15.05
CA LYS A 44 -8.18 -17.47 15.58
C LYS A 44 -8.01 -18.57 14.53
N LYS A 45 -8.28 -18.24 13.26
CA LYS A 45 -8.19 -19.16 12.13
C LYS A 45 -7.76 -18.41 10.89
N GLN A 46 -7.04 -19.08 10.00
CA GLN A 46 -6.71 -18.58 8.67
C GLN A 46 -6.87 -19.70 7.64
N ARG A 47 -7.19 -19.33 6.40
CA ARG A 47 -7.27 -20.25 5.26
C ARG A 47 -6.74 -19.56 4.02
N ILE A 48 -5.76 -20.17 3.35
CA ILE A 48 -5.32 -19.72 2.03
C ILE A 48 -6.40 -20.13 1.02
N ILE A 49 -6.89 -19.16 0.23
CA ILE A 49 -7.97 -19.37 -0.74
C ILE A 49 -7.49 -19.26 -2.19
N LYS A 50 -6.30 -18.68 -2.41
CA LYS A 50 -5.66 -18.59 -3.73
C LYS A 50 -4.15 -18.56 -3.55
N TYR A 51 -3.44 -19.29 -4.39
CA TYR A 51 -1.98 -19.23 -4.53
C TYR A 51 -1.61 -18.64 -5.88
N ASN A 52 -0.39 -18.12 -5.97
CA ASN A 52 0.26 -17.94 -7.26
C ASN A 52 0.65 -19.33 -7.80
N GLY A 53 -0.02 -19.77 -8.88
CA GLY A 53 0.12 -21.12 -9.45
C GLY A 53 1.55 -21.48 -9.87
N SER A 54 2.38 -20.49 -10.19
CA SER A 54 3.77 -20.69 -10.66
C SER A 54 4.76 -21.04 -9.55
N ASN A 55 4.39 -20.89 -8.28
CA ASN A 55 5.33 -20.91 -7.14
C ASN A 55 5.00 -21.98 -6.08
N TRP A 56 4.21 -22.99 -6.42
CA TRP A 56 3.76 -24.02 -5.46
C TRP A 56 4.89 -24.87 -4.87
N TRP A 57 5.91 -25.20 -5.68
CA TRP A 57 7.04 -26.05 -5.24
C TRP A 57 8.15 -25.28 -4.54
N ASN A 58 8.16 -23.94 -4.64
CA ASN A 58 9.23 -23.07 -4.12
C ASN A 58 8.73 -22.13 -3.02
N TYR A 59 7.68 -22.55 -2.31
CA TYR A 59 6.97 -21.70 -1.35
C TYR A 59 7.88 -21.27 -0.20
N GLU A 60 8.73 -22.16 0.33
CA GLU A 60 9.67 -21.84 1.42
C GLU A 60 10.83 -20.93 0.98
N GLU A 61 11.32 -21.07 -0.25
CA GLU A 61 12.38 -20.23 -0.83
C GLU A 61 11.89 -18.88 -1.36
N ILE A 62 10.60 -18.67 -1.60
CA ILE A 62 10.07 -17.35 -2.00
C ILE A 62 9.65 -16.52 -0.77
N TYR A 63 9.38 -17.20 0.34
CA TYR A 63 8.99 -16.62 1.62
C TYR A 63 10.16 -16.15 2.50
N LEU A 64 11.35 -16.06 1.94
CA LEU A 64 12.58 -15.88 2.69
C LEU A 64 12.44 -14.73 3.69
N LYS A 65 12.38 -15.09 4.97
CA LYS A 65 12.66 -14.21 6.11
C LYS A 65 13.88 -13.32 5.83
N LYS A 66 14.80 -13.79 4.98
CA LYS A 66 15.97 -13.05 4.47
C LYS A 66 15.63 -11.72 3.79
N TYR A 67 14.50 -11.55 3.12
CA TYR A 67 14.16 -10.29 2.43
C TYR A 67 13.14 -9.41 3.18
N PHE A 68 12.35 -10.00 4.07
CA PHE A 68 11.24 -9.35 4.75
C PHE A 68 11.32 -9.55 6.27
N LYS A 69 12.45 -9.18 6.86
CA LYS A 69 12.65 -9.22 8.31
C LYS A 69 12.10 -7.94 8.95
N ASP A 70 11.19 -8.08 9.90
CA ASP A 70 10.73 -6.95 10.70
C ASP A 70 11.90 -6.43 11.56
N THR A 71 12.14 -5.13 11.46
CA THR A 71 13.17 -4.40 12.22
C THR A 71 12.58 -3.09 12.71
N GLN A 72 13.33 -2.38 13.57
CA GLN A 72 12.97 -1.01 13.95
C GLN A 72 12.95 -0.01 12.77
N SER A 73 13.49 -0.37 11.60
CA SER A 73 13.40 0.45 10.40
C SER A 73 12.21 0.10 9.50
N THR A 74 11.47 -0.96 9.81
CA THR A 74 10.29 -1.36 9.02
C THR A 74 9.19 -0.33 9.24
N LYS A 75 8.68 0.20 8.13
CA LYS A 75 7.59 1.19 8.16
C LYS A 75 6.45 0.76 7.27
N TYR A 76 5.26 1.28 7.54
CA TYR A 76 4.11 1.06 6.68
C TYR A 76 3.36 2.35 6.38
N GLN A 77 2.61 2.31 5.30
CA GLN A 77 1.58 3.29 4.95
C GLN A 77 0.29 2.52 4.76
N TYR A 78 -0.83 3.10 5.19
CA TYR A 78 -2.15 2.56 4.92
C TYR A 78 -3.03 3.63 4.28
N ASN A 79 -3.72 3.26 3.20
CA ASN A 79 -4.69 4.12 2.55
C ASN A 79 -6.11 3.59 2.84
N HIS A 80 -6.88 4.34 3.62
CA HIS A 80 -8.23 3.93 4.04
C HIS A 80 -9.21 3.77 2.88
N LYS A 81 -9.15 4.66 1.87
CA LYS A 81 -10.06 4.64 0.71
C LYS A 81 -9.86 3.40 -0.16
N SER A 82 -8.61 3.07 -0.46
CA SER A 82 -8.26 1.92 -1.32
C SER A 82 -8.05 0.63 -0.54
N ARG A 83 -8.01 0.70 0.80
CA ARG A 83 -7.73 -0.41 1.71
C ARG A 83 -6.45 -1.16 1.35
N LYS A 84 -5.38 -0.40 1.11
CA LYS A 84 -4.05 -0.92 0.75
C LYS A 84 -3.05 -0.52 1.82
N MET A 85 -2.31 -1.52 2.32
CA MET A 85 -1.13 -1.29 3.14
C MET A 85 0.12 -1.58 2.33
N ILE A 86 1.08 -0.67 2.35
CA ILE A 86 2.43 -0.89 1.84
C ILE A 86 3.36 -0.92 3.04
N ILE A 87 4.08 -2.02 3.20
CA ILE A 87 5.11 -2.18 4.23
C ILE A 87 6.45 -2.17 3.53
N ARG A 88 7.39 -1.35 3.99
CA ARG A 88 8.75 -1.29 3.48
C ARG A 88 9.73 -1.87 4.49
N TYR A 89 10.65 -2.68 3.99
CA TYR A 89 11.67 -3.41 4.74
C TYR A 89 13.02 -2.97 4.25
N VAL A 90 14.00 -2.80 5.14
CA VAL A 90 15.39 -2.56 4.71
C VAL A 90 15.86 -3.76 3.90
N ASN A 91 16.39 -3.53 2.70
CA ASN A 91 16.92 -4.59 1.86
C ASN A 91 18.32 -4.97 2.38
N PRO A 92 18.55 -6.23 2.82
CA PRO A 92 19.85 -6.65 3.30
C PRO A 92 20.82 -7.01 2.18
N SER A 93 20.32 -7.26 0.95
CA SER A 93 21.19 -7.60 -0.18
C SER A 93 21.86 -6.34 -0.73
N LYS A 94 23.20 -6.37 -0.80
CA LYS A 94 24.03 -5.38 -1.50
C LYS A 94 24.38 -5.78 -2.94
N SER A 95 23.76 -6.86 -3.46
CA SER A 95 24.14 -7.39 -4.78
C SER A 95 23.89 -6.36 -5.90
N LEU A 96 24.92 -6.15 -6.71
CA LEU A 96 24.91 -5.31 -7.92
C LEU A 96 23.76 -5.76 -8.84
N GLY A 97 22.75 -4.90 -9.02
CA GLY A 97 21.51 -5.18 -9.76
C GLY A 97 20.22 -4.95 -8.96
N VAL A 98 20.30 -4.95 -7.63
CA VAL A 98 19.19 -4.61 -6.70
C VAL A 98 19.65 -3.46 -5.79
N ASN A 99 20.19 -2.38 -6.39
CA ASN A 99 20.69 -1.21 -5.66
C ASN A 99 19.53 -0.33 -5.16
N THR A 100 18.70 -0.91 -4.30
CA THR A 100 17.52 -0.26 -3.73
C THR A 100 17.52 -0.44 -2.24
N LYS A 101 17.25 0.65 -1.52
CA LYS A 101 17.26 0.69 -0.06
C LYS A 101 16.22 -0.24 0.58
N TYR A 102 15.10 -0.51 -0.11
CA TYR A 102 13.97 -1.21 0.49
C TYR A 102 13.37 -2.30 -0.41
N ASN A 103 12.84 -3.33 0.25
CA ASN A 103 11.86 -4.27 -0.31
C ASN A 103 10.47 -3.92 0.21
N TYR A 104 9.42 -4.35 -0.48
CA TYR A 104 8.05 -3.98 -0.14
C TYR A 104 7.13 -5.18 -0.09
N ARG A 105 6.25 -5.21 0.91
CA ARG A 105 5.00 -6.00 0.88
C ARG A 105 3.83 -5.07 0.64
N LYS A 106 2.88 -5.52 -0.18
CA LYS A 106 1.61 -4.85 -0.40
C LYS A 106 0.49 -5.79 0.01
N LEU A 107 -0.38 -5.31 0.87
CA LEU A 107 -1.54 -6.02 1.38
C LEU A 107 -2.78 -5.28 0.91
N VAL A 108 -3.70 -5.99 0.27
CA VAL A 108 -4.99 -5.44 -0.16
C VAL A 108 -6.08 -6.09 0.67
N PHE A 109 -6.82 -5.29 1.42
CA PHE A 109 -7.80 -5.77 2.40
C PHE A 109 -9.22 -5.70 1.83
N HIS A 110 -9.92 -6.82 1.92
CA HIS A 110 -11.34 -6.96 1.64
C HIS A 110 -12.06 -7.47 2.89
N GLY A 111 -13.40 -7.41 2.89
CA GLY A 111 -14.22 -7.85 4.05
C GLY A 111 -14.11 -6.91 5.25
N SER A 112 -14.41 -7.39 6.46
CA SER A 112 -14.36 -6.59 7.69
C SER A 112 -13.01 -6.72 8.41
N LYS A 113 -12.74 -5.86 9.40
CA LYS A 113 -11.52 -5.96 10.24
C LYS A 113 -11.47 -7.25 11.08
N SER A 114 -12.62 -7.87 11.36
CA SER A 114 -12.73 -9.12 12.13
C SER A 114 -12.70 -10.39 11.27
N GLN A 115 -13.05 -10.27 9.99
CA GLN A 115 -12.97 -11.37 9.01
C GLN A 115 -12.39 -10.89 7.68
N PRO A 116 -11.12 -10.43 7.66
CA PRO A 116 -10.53 -9.87 6.47
C PRO A 116 -10.14 -10.96 5.48
N VAL A 117 -10.28 -10.64 4.20
CA VAL A 117 -9.66 -11.39 3.10
C VAL A 117 -8.53 -10.53 2.56
N ILE A 118 -7.30 -11.00 2.71
CA ILE A 118 -6.10 -10.22 2.41
C ILE A 118 -5.36 -10.85 1.24
N GLN A 119 -5.14 -10.05 0.20
CA GLN A 119 -4.25 -10.41 -0.90
C GLN A 119 -2.84 -9.91 -0.59
N TYR A 120 -1.87 -10.80 -0.72
CA TYR A 120 -0.46 -10.52 -0.46
C TYR A 120 0.30 -10.39 -1.77
N TYR A 121 1.10 -9.33 -1.85
CA TYR A 121 2.02 -9.06 -2.94
C TYR A 121 3.38 -8.67 -2.37
N TYR A 122 4.43 -8.85 -3.17
CA TYR A 122 5.78 -8.44 -2.82
C TYR A 122 6.48 -7.75 -3.98
N LYS A 123 7.50 -6.96 -3.67
CA LYS A 123 8.40 -6.31 -4.61
C LYS A 123 9.80 -6.31 -4.01
N LEU A 124 10.75 -6.91 -4.72
CA LEU A 124 12.17 -6.88 -4.38
C LEU A 124 12.84 -5.78 -5.20
N GLY A 125 13.45 -4.83 -4.51
CA GLY A 125 14.02 -3.63 -5.11
C GLY A 125 13.21 -2.98 -6.21
N ASN A 126 13.75 -2.92 -7.43
CA ASN A 126 13.14 -2.23 -8.58
C ASN A 126 12.12 -3.06 -9.37
N GLN A 127 11.87 -4.30 -8.97
CA GLN A 127 10.92 -5.17 -9.66
C GLN A 127 9.47 -4.67 -9.59
N LYS A 128 8.59 -5.24 -10.42
CA LYS A 128 7.14 -5.03 -10.31
C LYS A 128 6.58 -5.81 -9.12
N PHE A 129 5.44 -5.36 -8.59
CA PHE A 129 4.74 -6.13 -7.57
C PHE A 129 4.25 -7.46 -8.14
N GLN A 130 4.56 -8.55 -7.46
CA GLN A 130 4.10 -9.89 -7.80
C GLN A 130 3.11 -10.39 -6.77
N PHE A 131 2.06 -11.06 -7.23
CA PHE A 131 1.08 -11.71 -6.38
C PHE A 131 1.67 -12.95 -5.72
N LEU A 132 1.34 -13.17 -4.45
CA LEU A 132 1.75 -14.35 -3.69
C LEU A 132 0.58 -15.29 -3.45
N TYR A 133 -0.41 -14.81 -2.70
CA TYR A 133 -1.56 -15.60 -2.27
C TYR A 133 -2.63 -14.70 -1.67
N THR A 134 -3.81 -15.27 -1.46
CA THR A 134 -4.91 -14.65 -0.75
C THR A 134 -5.26 -15.49 0.47
N ILE A 135 -5.37 -14.87 1.65
CA ILE A 135 -5.77 -15.54 2.89
C ILE A 135 -7.06 -14.93 3.41
N LYS A 136 -8.01 -15.80 3.79
CA LYS A 136 -9.18 -15.44 4.58
C LYS A 136 -8.88 -15.68 6.06
N TYR A 137 -9.14 -14.68 6.89
CA TYR A 137 -8.91 -14.74 8.32
C TYR A 137 -10.22 -14.70 9.11
N TRP A 138 -10.20 -15.32 10.29
CA TRP A 138 -11.16 -15.13 11.36
C TRP A 138 -10.39 -14.64 12.57
N MET A 139 -10.56 -13.37 12.92
CA MET A 139 -9.75 -12.71 13.94
C MET A 139 -10.32 -12.94 15.34
N PHE A 140 -9.44 -13.23 16.30
CA PHE A 140 -9.75 -13.09 17.72
C PHE A 140 -9.64 -11.63 18.14
N HIS A 141 -8.55 -10.96 17.74
CA HIS A 141 -8.39 -9.51 17.86
C HIS A 141 -8.38 -8.86 16.48
N PRO A 142 -9.31 -7.92 16.17
CA PRO A 142 -9.39 -7.28 14.86
C PRO A 142 -8.13 -6.47 14.48
N ILE A 143 -7.98 -6.21 13.19
CA ILE A 143 -6.90 -5.36 12.65
C ILE A 143 -7.09 -3.90 13.09
N LYS A 144 -6.01 -3.26 13.55
CA LYS A 144 -6.02 -1.95 14.24
C LYS A 144 -5.38 -0.79 13.45
N TYR A 145 -5.25 -0.91 12.13
CA TYR A 145 -4.85 0.24 11.29
C TYR A 145 -5.85 1.39 11.38
#